data_AF-A0A7S4H8I0-F1
#
_entry.id   AF-A0A7S4H8I0-F1
#
_cell.length_a   1.000
_cell.length_b   1.000
_cell.length_c   1.000
_cell.angle_alpha   90.00
_cell.angle_beta   90.00
_cell.angle_gamma   90.00
#
_symmetry.space_group_name_H-M   'P 1'
#
loop_
_entity.id
_entity.type
_entity.pdbx_description
1 polymer ?
#
loop_
_entity_poly.entity_id
_entity_poly.type
_entity_poly.pdbx_seq_one_letter_code
_entity_poly.pdbx_strand_id
1 'polypeptide(L)'
;MADREVEELSKQFPKFKSFATEVENCLSLFERSKEWSDYVSALSRLIKVLQRHDFNDVGKMGSLSVIPDKALVARRLAQCTNSILPSGVHRKALDAYRVLLTRIGPSQLAVDLVLWSSGLFSLFPHANTECKNIQLRLIVDFYIPLGMNLVPCLEGLVMSLLPGIEDEAAAFYSDTAACLDLVKHATSTEHFFKALWWLLGSSANVRLPLLALLNRQMSRMGGVKAAGVMPSKEVVFRGLSVSLEDSSILVQRGLLDLVISHFPHASEDVGFSSQDWLLLTRTALRLYARRDMSLTRRLHTWFMPAVEEEEAAEEEEMSKRRKNILMEAVSSLLCEGYTDTLGATLPFRVIRSLMEKVELRETIPQQLGVPILRAICDAKLQ
;
A
#
# COMPACT_ATOMS: atom_id res chain seq x y z
N MET A 1 30.75 9.60 -1.13
CA MET A 1 31.47 8.42 -0.59
C MET A 1 31.73 7.39 -1.67
N ALA A 2 30.73 6.98 -2.47
CA ALA A 2 30.90 6.00 -3.56
C ALA A 2 31.99 6.36 -4.59
N ASP A 3 32.07 7.62 -5.02
CA ASP A 3 33.08 8.02 -6.03
C ASP A 3 34.52 7.90 -5.53
N ARG A 4 34.75 8.07 -4.22
CA ARG A 4 36.09 7.91 -3.62
C ARG A 4 36.53 6.44 -3.57
N GLU A 5 35.60 5.55 -3.23
CA GLU A 5 35.86 4.10 -3.22
C GLU A 5 36.18 3.58 -4.63
N VAL A 6 35.44 4.03 -5.65
CA VAL A 6 35.71 3.69 -7.06
C VAL A 6 37.08 4.22 -7.50
N GLU A 7 37.46 5.43 -7.08
CA GLU A 7 38.76 6.02 -7.41
C GLU A 7 39.92 5.25 -6.74
N GLU A 8 39.78 4.89 -5.46
CA GLU A 8 40.75 4.10 -4.70
C GLU A 8 40.91 2.70 -5.29
N LEU A 9 39.82 2.00 -5.58
CA LEU A 9 39.83 0.68 -6.22
C LEU A 9 40.44 0.73 -7.62
N SER A 10 40.21 1.81 -8.37
CA SER A 10 40.81 2.00 -9.69
C SER A 10 42.31 2.24 -9.63
N LYS A 11 42.80 2.89 -8.56
CA LYS A 11 44.25 3.05 -8.31
C LYS A 11 44.88 1.74 -7.85
N GLN A 12 44.17 0.98 -7.02
CA GLN A 12 44.67 -0.25 -6.41
C GLN A 12 44.65 -1.44 -7.38
N PHE A 13 43.66 -1.52 -8.27
CA PHE A 13 43.44 -2.68 -9.13
C PHE A 13 43.26 -2.27 -10.61
N PRO A 14 44.24 -2.56 -11.49
CA PRO A 14 44.14 -2.26 -12.92
C PRO A 14 42.94 -2.91 -13.63
N LYS A 15 42.55 -4.12 -13.20
CA LYS A 15 41.35 -4.81 -13.72
C LYS A 15 40.06 -4.07 -13.38
N PHE A 16 40.00 -3.44 -12.21
CA PHE A 16 38.84 -2.64 -11.80
C PHE A 16 38.79 -1.32 -12.58
N LYS A 17 39.95 -0.68 -12.82
CA LYS A 17 40.02 0.49 -13.70
C LYS A 17 39.50 0.19 -15.11
N SER A 18 39.90 -0.94 -15.69
CA SER A 18 39.38 -1.41 -16.99
C SER A 18 37.87 -1.62 -16.95
N PHE A 19 37.35 -2.22 -15.88
CA PHE A 19 35.92 -2.43 -15.68
C PHE A 19 35.16 -1.08 -15.64
N ALA A 20 35.65 -0.11 -14.86
CA ALA A 20 35.06 1.22 -14.78
C ALA A 20 34.98 1.91 -16.15
N THR A 21 36.07 1.87 -16.93
CA THR A 21 36.07 2.42 -18.29
C THR A 21 35.12 1.67 -19.23
N GLU A 22 35.01 0.34 -19.13
CA GLU A 22 34.03 -0.41 -19.94
C GLU A 22 32.58 -0.08 -19.57
N VAL A 23 32.29 0.15 -18.29
CA VAL A 23 30.97 0.59 -17.79
C VAL A 23 30.66 2.00 -18.29
N GLU A 24 31.58 2.95 -18.17
CA GLU A 24 31.42 4.32 -18.68
C GLU A 24 31.12 4.33 -20.19
N ASN A 25 31.84 3.51 -20.96
CA ASN A 25 31.56 3.32 -22.38
C ASN A 25 30.13 2.78 -22.64
N CYS A 26 29.64 1.85 -21.82
CA CYS A 26 28.25 1.38 -21.92
C CYS A 26 27.26 2.50 -21.61
N LEU A 27 27.52 3.30 -20.59
CA LEU A 27 26.66 4.43 -20.20
C LEU A 27 26.57 5.48 -21.31
N SER A 28 27.67 5.76 -22.02
CA SER A 28 27.67 6.66 -23.17
C SER A 28 26.81 6.15 -24.35
N LEU A 29 26.64 4.82 -24.50
CA LEU A 29 25.76 4.24 -25.52
C LEU A 29 24.28 4.45 -25.17
N PHE A 30 23.93 4.35 -23.88
CA PHE A 30 22.57 4.65 -23.44
C PHE A 30 22.18 6.11 -23.71
N GLU A 31 23.13 7.05 -23.60
CA GLU A 31 22.88 8.47 -23.90
C GLU A 31 22.58 8.74 -25.38
N ARG A 32 23.16 7.93 -26.27
CA ARG A 32 22.99 8.06 -27.71
C ARG A 32 21.79 7.26 -28.24
N SER A 33 21.18 6.43 -27.40
CA SER A 33 20.08 5.55 -27.77
C SER A 33 18.82 6.35 -28.07
N LYS A 34 18.26 6.17 -29.27
CA LYS A 34 17.02 6.83 -29.70
C LYS A 34 15.90 5.83 -29.96
N GLU A 35 16.26 4.63 -30.40
CA GLU A 35 15.32 3.57 -30.73
C GLU A 35 15.37 2.44 -29.70
N TRP A 36 14.29 1.65 -29.62
CA TRP A 36 14.20 0.52 -28.69
C TRP A 36 15.33 -0.51 -28.90
N SER A 37 15.79 -0.70 -30.14
CA SER A 37 16.90 -1.59 -30.53
C SER A 37 18.25 -1.13 -29.97
N ASP A 38 18.46 0.18 -29.85
CA ASP A 38 19.67 0.75 -29.24
C ASP A 38 19.75 0.36 -27.77
N TYR A 39 18.63 0.46 -27.03
CA TYR A 39 18.57 0.06 -25.63
C TYR A 39 18.86 -1.43 -25.44
N VAL A 40 18.32 -2.31 -26.31
CA VAL A 40 18.64 -3.75 -26.27
C VAL A 40 20.14 -3.99 -26.48
N SER A 41 20.76 -3.25 -27.39
CA SER A 41 22.20 -3.35 -27.69
C SER A 41 23.05 -2.86 -26.52
N ALA A 42 22.70 -1.71 -25.93
CA ALA A 42 23.35 -1.14 -24.75
C ALA A 42 23.24 -2.08 -23.53
N LEU A 43 22.04 -2.62 -23.26
CA LEU A 43 21.81 -3.62 -22.21
C LEU A 43 22.62 -4.89 -22.43
N SER A 44 22.67 -5.38 -23.68
CA SER A 44 23.45 -6.58 -24.02
C SER A 44 24.95 -6.39 -23.80
N ARG A 45 25.47 -5.19 -24.10
CA ARG A 45 26.86 -4.84 -23.83
C ARG A 45 27.11 -4.75 -22.33
N LEU A 46 26.23 -4.08 -21.58
CA LEU A 46 26.33 -3.97 -20.12
C LEU A 46 26.36 -5.36 -19.45
N ILE A 47 25.45 -6.27 -19.84
CA ILE A 47 25.44 -7.65 -19.35
C ILE A 47 26.79 -8.34 -19.56
N LYS A 48 27.34 -8.26 -20.77
CA LYS A 48 28.65 -8.87 -21.08
C LYS A 48 29.77 -8.29 -20.24
N VAL A 49 29.80 -6.97 -20.04
CA VAL A 49 30.81 -6.30 -19.21
C VAL A 49 30.69 -6.75 -17.74
N LEU A 50 29.47 -6.83 -17.20
CA LEU A 50 29.21 -7.29 -15.84
C LEU A 50 29.58 -8.76 -15.63
N GLN A 51 29.40 -9.63 -16.62
CA GLN A 51 29.78 -11.05 -16.53
C GLN A 51 31.29 -11.27 -16.69
N ARG A 52 31.93 -10.57 -17.63
CA ARG A 52 33.36 -10.71 -17.92
C ARG A 52 34.23 -10.32 -16.74
N HIS A 53 33.81 -9.30 -15.99
CA HIS A 53 34.54 -8.78 -14.84
C HIS A 53 34.05 -9.39 -13.52
N ASP A 54 33.50 -10.60 -13.50
CA ASP A 54 33.06 -11.22 -12.24
C ASP A 54 34.28 -11.45 -11.32
N PHE A 55 34.32 -10.69 -10.22
CA PHE A 55 35.43 -10.71 -9.27
C PHE A 55 35.17 -11.68 -8.11
N ASN A 56 34.08 -12.44 -8.14
CA ASN A 56 33.72 -13.38 -7.09
C ASN A 56 34.64 -14.61 -7.00
N ASP A 57 35.52 -14.83 -7.99
CA ASP A 57 36.31 -16.07 -8.12
C ASP A 57 37.83 -15.91 -8.03
N VAL A 58 38.36 -14.84 -7.39
CA VAL A 58 39.82 -14.63 -7.35
C VAL A 58 40.34 -14.27 -5.97
N GLY A 59 40.96 -15.26 -5.33
CA GLY A 59 41.58 -15.24 -3.99
C GLY A 59 42.76 -14.27 -3.75
N LYS A 60 42.68 -13.03 -4.24
CA LYS A 60 43.51 -11.89 -3.81
C LYS A 60 42.79 -10.52 -3.87
N MET A 61 41.64 -10.42 -4.54
CA MET A 61 41.00 -9.12 -4.83
C MET A 61 39.76 -8.84 -3.96
N GLY A 62 39.34 -9.81 -3.13
CA GLY A 62 38.07 -9.75 -2.41
C GLY A 62 36.87 -9.83 -3.36
N SER A 63 35.70 -10.18 -2.83
CA SER A 63 34.44 -10.04 -3.58
C SER A 63 34.15 -8.55 -3.74
N LEU A 64 34.60 -7.96 -4.85
CA LEU A 64 34.31 -6.57 -5.20
C LEU A 64 32.89 -6.48 -5.74
N SER A 65 31.94 -6.21 -4.85
CA SER A 65 30.54 -5.96 -5.15
C SER A 65 30.28 -4.58 -5.77
N VAL A 66 31.30 -3.73 -5.85
CA VAL A 66 31.17 -2.32 -6.27
C VAL A 66 30.87 -2.21 -7.76
N ILE A 67 29.82 -1.45 -8.08
CA ILE A 67 29.45 -1.07 -9.45
C ILE A 67 29.88 0.39 -9.71
N PRO A 68 30.78 0.64 -10.69
CA PRO A 68 31.13 1.98 -11.14
C PRO A 68 29.87 2.75 -11.57
N ASP A 69 29.78 4.02 -11.18
CA ASP A 69 28.65 4.90 -11.50
C ASP A 69 27.28 4.28 -11.21
N LYS A 70 27.16 3.53 -10.10
CA LYS A 70 25.94 2.77 -9.76
C LYS A 70 24.64 3.57 -9.89
N ALA A 71 24.66 4.85 -9.54
CA ALA A 71 23.49 5.72 -9.66
C ALA A 71 23.07 5.92 -11.12
N LEU A 72 24.02 6.11 -12.04
CA LEU A 72 23.73 6.27 -13.45
C LEU A 72 23.34 4.93 -14.09
N VAL A 73 24.00 3.82 -13.71
CA VAL A 73 23.60 2.47 -14.12
C VAL A 73 22.15 2.19 -13.72
N ALA A 74 21.78 2.43 -12.46
CA ALA A 74 20.41 2.24 -11.97
C ALA A 74 19.40 3.10 -12.75
N ARG A 75 19.73 4.37 -13.03
CA ARG A 75 18.88 5.25 -13.86
C ARG A 75 18.67 4.70 -15.27
N ARG A 76 19.73 4.18 -15.91
CA ARG A 76 19.60 3.57 -17.26
C ARG A 76 18.76 2.30 -17.24
N LEU A 77 18.92 1.45 -16.22
CA LEU A 77 18.06 0.27 -16.07
C LEU A 77 16.59 0.65 -15.82
N ALA A 78 16.32 1.66 -14.98
CA ALA A 78 14.98 2.18 -14.74
C ALA A 78 14.36 2.82 -15.99
N GLN A 79 15.17 3.48 -16.83
CA GLN A 79 14.72 3.98 -18.13
C GLN A 79 14.23 2.82 -19.02
N CYS A 80 14.94 1.69 -19.00
CA CYS A 80 14.57 0.50 -19.76
C CYS A 80 13.33 -0.25 -19.23
N THR A 81 12.81 0.12 -18.05
CA THR A 81 11.55 -0.45 -17.50
C THR A 81 10.34 0.47 -17.68
N ASN A 82 10.48 1.57 -18.41
CA ASN A 82 9.39 2.48 -18.74
C ASN A 82 8.30 1.78 -19.58
N SER A 83 7.03 2.04 -19.28
CA SER A 83 5.87 1.43 -19.94
C SER A 83 5.74 1.77 -21.43
N ILE A 84 6.38 2.84 -21.91
CA ILE A 84 6.39 3.24 -23.33
C ILE A 84 7.27 2.27 -24.17
N LEU A 85 8.24 1.61 -23.55
CA LEU A 85 9.16 0.71 -24.24
C LEU A 85 8.55 -0.68 -24.45
N PRO A 86 8.93 -1.41 -25.52
CA PRO A 86 8.39 -2.72 -25.80
C PRO A 86 8.93 -3.80 -24.86
N SER A 87 8.19 -4.91 -24.72
CA SER A 87 8.53 -6.04 -23.84
C SER A 87 9.90 -6.66 -24.11
N GLY A 88 10.41 -6.58 -25.34
CA GLY A 88 11.77 -7.01 -25.67
C GLY A 88 12.85 -6.24 -24.90
N VAL A 89 12.66 -4.93 -24.69
CA VAL A 89 13.55 -4.10 -23.87
C VAL A 89 13.38 -4.45 -22.39
N HIS A 90 12.13 -4.59 -21.92
CA HIS A 90 11.84 -4.97 -20.53
C HIS A 90 12.49 -6.30 -20.15
N ARG A 91 12.32 -7.33 -20.97
CA ARG A 91 12.93 -8.65 -20.76
C ARG A 91 14.45 -8.54 -20.67
N LYS A 92 15.07 -7.77 -21.57
CA LYS A 92 16.53 -7.60 -21.56
C LYS A 92 17.01 -6.79 -20.36
N ALA A 93 16.21 -5.84 -19.88
CA ALA A 93 16.49 -5.11 -18.65
C ALA A 93 16.43 -6.05 -17.43
N LEU A 94 15.46 -6.96 -17.37
CA LEU A 94 15.35 -7.97 -16.31
C LEU A 94 16.55 -8.95 -16.32
N ASP A 95 17.06 -9.33 -17.49
CA ASP A 95 18.32 -10.08 -17.59
C ASP A 95 19.51 -9.29 -17.00
N ALA A 96 19.57 -7.98 -17.29
CA ALA A 96 20.61 -7.11 -16.74
C ALA A 96 20.48 -6.97 -15.22
N TYR A 97 19.27 -6.83 -14.68
CA TYR A 97 19.03 -6.87 -13.23
C TYR A 97 19.49 -8.21 -12.64
N ARG A 98 19.17 -9.36 -13.25
CA ARG A 98 19.63 -10.67 -12.75
C ARG A 98 21.14 -10.71 -12.59
N VAL A 99 21.87 -10.38 -13.66
CA VAL A 99 23.35 -10.38 -13.65
C VAL A 99 23.91 -9.39 -12.64
N LEU A 100 23.32 -8.21 -12.54
CA LEU A 100 23.74 -7.19 -11.58
C LEU A 100 23.53 -7.65 -10.14
N LEU A 101 22.35 -8.17 -9.81
CA LEU A 101 21.99 -8.63 -8.46
C LEU A 101 22.85 -9.83 -8.04
N THR A 102 23.12 -10.78 -8.95
CA THR A 102 24.08 -11.87 -8.71
C THR A 102 25.47 -11.34 -8.40
N ARG A 103 25.94 -10.35 -9.17
CA ARG A 103 27.29 -9.78 -9.02
C ARG A 103 27.49 -9.05 -7.70
N ILE A 104 26.54 -8.18 -7.32
CA ILE A 104 26.68 -7.37 -6.10
C ILE A 104 26.47 -8.21 -4.83
N GLY A 105 25.69 -9.28 -4.93
CA GLY A 105 25.36 -10.16 -3.80
C GLY A 105 24.44 -9.53 -2.76
N PRO A 106 23.99 -10.31 -1.77
CA PRO A 106 22.94 -9.89 -0.84
C PRO A 106 23.38 -8.75 0.08
N SER A 107 24.64 -8.74 0.51
CA SER A 107 25.17 -7.73 1.43
C SER A 107 25.16 -6.33 0.79
N GLN A 108 25.64 -6.21 -0.45
CA GLN A 108 25.63 -4.93 -1.16
C GLN A 108 24.22 -4.54 -1.62
N LEU A 109 23.41 -5.53 -2.02
CA LEU A 109 22.01 -5.26 -2.36
C LEU A 109 21.25 -4.65 -1.18
N ALA A 110 21.46 -5.12 0.05
CA ALA A 110 20.82 -4.51 1.23
C ALA A 110 21.21 -3.03 1.42
N VAL A 111 22.48 -2.67 1.16
CA VAL A 111 22.97 -1.29 1.26
C VAL A 111 22.36 -0.40 0.17
N ASP A 112 22.32 -0.89 -1.06
CA ASP A 112 21.84 -0.14 -2.23
C ASP A 112 20.40 -0.48 -2.61
N LEU A 113 19.61 -1.01 -1.67
CA LEU A 113 18.33 -1.66 -1.95
C LEU A 113 17.39 -0.75 -2.71
N VAL A 114 17.17 0.45 -2.19
CA VAL A 114 16.25 1.45 -2.78
C VAL A 114 16.70 1.84 -4.19
N LEU A 115 18.02 1.94 -4.42
CA LEU A 115 18.59 2.34 -5.70
C LEU A 115 18.29 1.32 -6.81
N TRP A 116 18.43 0.02 -6.52
CA TRP A 116 18.18 -1.05 -7.50
C TRP A 116 16.69 -1.41 -7.61
N SER A 117 15.91 -1.11 -6.57
CA SER A 117 14.47 -1.42 -6.51
C SER A 117 13.63 -0.49 -7.38
N SER A 118 13.96 0.80 -7.45
CA SER A 118 13.04 1.82 -7.99
C SER A 118 12.64 1.56 -9.44
N GLY A 119 13.58 1.17 -10.29
CA GLY A 119 13.31 0.84 -11.68
C GLY A 119 12.70 -0.55 -11.86
N LEU A 120 13.06 -1.51 -11.03
CA LEU A 120 12.51 -2.86 -11.10
C LEU A 120 11.02 -2.83 -10.76
N PHE A 121 10.66 -2.22 -9.63
CA PHE A 121 9.29 -2.20 -9.11
C PHE A 121 8.30 -1.46 -10.01
N SER A 122 8.74 -0.44 -10.75
CA SER A 122 7.87 0.30 -11.68
C SER A 122 7.41 -0.52 -12.89
N LEU A 123 8.07 -1.64 -13.19
CA LEU A 123 7.78 -2.44 -14.39
C LEU A 123 6.49 -3.26 -14.26
N PHE A 124 6.25 -3.85 -13.08
CA PHE A 124 5.24 -4.88 -12.87
C PHE A 124 3.83 -4.52 -13.36
N PRO A 125 3.30 -3.29 -13.11
CA PRO A 125 1.94 -2.93 -13.50
C PRO A 125 1.70 -2.95 -15.03
N HIS A 126 2.75 -2.75 -15.83
CA HIS A 126 2.65 -2.59 -17.28
C HIS A 126 3.36 -3.70 -18.08
N ALA A 127 3.99 -4.64 -17.37
CA ALA A 127 4.68 -5.77 -17.96
C ALA A 127 3.72 -6.80 -18.59
N ASN A 128 4.17 -7.44 -19.66
CA ASN A 128 3.52 -8.66 -20.15
C ASN A 128 3.72 -9.83 -19.17
N THR A 129 2.97 -10.90 -19.36
CA THR A 129 2.99 -12.09 -18.47
C THR A 129 4.40 -12.68 -18.30
N GLU A 130 5.19 -12.75 -19.38
CA GLU A 130 6.57 -13.25 -19.32
C GLU A 130 7.45 -12.39 -18.40
N CYS A 131 7.42 -11.07 -18.57
CA CYS A 131 8.22 -10.16 -17.75
C CYS A 131 7.76 -10.15 -16.29
N LYS A 132 6.45 -10.24 -16.01
CA LYS A 132 5.93 -10.40 -14.63
C LYS A 132 6.50 -11.65 -13.96
N ASN A 133 6.50 -12.79 -14.65
CA ASN A 133 7.06 -14.04 -14.12
C ASN A 133 8.56 -13.94 -13.84
N ILE A 134 9.32 -13.29 -14.73
CA ILE A 134 10.75 -13.07 -14.52
C ILE A 134 10.97 -12.14 -13.32
N GLN A 135 10.17 -11.09 -13.18
CA GLN A 135 10.27 -10.14 -12.07
C GLN A 135 9.93 -10.81 -10.72
N LEU A 136 8.87 -11.63 -10.64
CA LEU A 136 8.56 -12.39 -9.41
C LEU A 136 9.73 -13.29 -9.02
N ARG A 137 10.35 -13.98 -9.99
CA ARG A 137 11.55 -14.78 -9.72
C ARG A 137 12.71 -13.95 -9.19
N LEU A 138 12.97 -12.76 -9.74
CA LEU A 138 14.00 -11.86 -9.21
C LEU A 138 13.72 -11.46 -7.75
N ILE A 139 12.45 -11.20 -7.42
CA ILE A 139 12.06 -10.88 -6.04
C ILE A 139 12.32 -12.08 -5.13
N VAL A 140 11.88 -13.28 -5.52
CA VAL A 140 12.08 -14.51 -4.75
C VAL A 140 13.56 -14.85 -4.58
N ASP A 141 14.35 -14.74 -5.65
CA ASP A 141 15.76 -15.18 -5.66
C ASP A 141 16.69 -14.19 -4.94
N PHE A 142 16.41 -12.87 -5.02
CA PHE A 142 17.35 -11.84 -4.55
C PHE A 142 16.82 -10.97 -3.42
N TYR A 143 15.51 -10.71 -3.35
CA TYR A 143 14.93 -9.82 -2.35
C TYR A 143 14.52 -10.61 -1.10
N ILE A 144 13.72 -11.66 -1.24
CA ILE A 144 13.24 -12.46 -0.10
C ILE A 144 14.37 -12.92 0.85
N PRO A 145 15.55 -13.38 0.37
CA PRO A 145 16.65 -13.79 1.23
C PRO A 145 17.26 -12.67 2.10
N LEU A 146 17.00 -11.39 1.79
CA LEU A 146 17.48 -10.26 2.59
C LEU A 146 16.78 -10.15 3.95
N GLY A 147 15.63 -10.80 4.12
CA GLY A 147 14.87 -10.80 5.38
C GLY A 147 14.49 -9.39 5.83
N MET A 148 14.81 -9.05 7.07
CA MET A 148 14.53 -7.73 7.65
C MET A 148 15.18 -6.56 6.91
N ASN A 149 16.24 -6.80 6.14
CA ASN A 149 16.86 -5.75 5.33
C ASN A 149 15.97 -5.28 4.17
N LEU A 150 14.84 -5.95 3.90
CA LEU A 150 13.83 -5.51 2.91
C LEU A 150 12.96 -4.35 3.38
N VAL A 151 12.85 -4.13 4.69
CA VAL A 151 11.96 -3.12 5.27
C VAL A 151 12.08 -1.73 4.62
N PRO A 152 13.28 -1.21 4.29
CA PRO A 152 13.43 0.10 3.66
C PRO A 152 12.75 0.26 2.29
N CYS A 153 12.48 -0.83 1.56
CA CYS A 153 11.79 -0.79 0.27
C CYS A 153 10.44 -1.53 0.28
N LEU A 154 9.97 -1.97 1.45
CA LEU A 154 8.81 -2.86 1.59
C LEU A 154 7.54 -2.25 1.00
N GLU A 155 7.29 -0.96 1.24
CA GLU A 155 6.14 -0.25 0.69
C GLU A 155 6.16 -0.24 -0.85
N GLY A 156 7.30 0.05 -1.45
CA GLY A 156 7.47 0.03 -2.91
C GLY A 156 7.32 -1.37 -3.49
N LEU A 157 7.84 -2.39 -2.79
CA LEU A 157 7.72 -3.79 -3.18
C LEU A 157 6.25 -4.23 -3.17
N VAL A 158 5.54 -4.00 -2.05
CA VAL A 158 4.11 -4.32 -1.94
C VAL A 158 3.33 -3.60 -3.03
N MET A 159 3.52 -2.28 -3.17
CA MET A 159 2.82 -1.48 -4.18
C MET A 159 3.02 -2.04 -5.60
N SER A 160 4.23 -2.51 -5.93
CA SER A 160 4.51 -3.10 -7.24
C SER A 160 3.77 -4.41 -7.49
N LEU A 161 3.49 -5.19 -6.44
CA LEU A 161 2.84 -6.50 -6.53
C LEU A 161 1.30 -6.41 -6.47
N LEU A 162 0.72 -5.31 -6.01
CA LEU A 162 -0.74 -5.16 -5.88
C LEU A 162 -1.53 -5.41 -7.18
N PRO A 163 -1.11 -4.95 -8.37
CA PRO A 163 -1.80 -5.27 -9.62
C PRO A 163 -1.86 -6.77 -9.91
N GLY A 164 -0.95 -7.55 -9.29
CA GLY A 164 -0.91 -9.00 -9.41
C GLY A 164 -2.00 -9.73 -8.65
N ILE A 165 -2.77 -9.05 -7.78
CA ILE A 165 -3.79 -9.65 -6.92
C ILE A 165 -5.17 -8.97 -7.05
N GLU A 166 -5.39 -8.19 -8.11
CA GLU A 166 -6.65 -7.47 -8.35
C GLU A 166 -7.80 -8.39 -8.78
N ASP A 167 -7.49 -9.43 -9.57
CA ASP A 167 -8.47 -10.38 -10.11
C ASP A 167 -8.10 -11.80 -9.69
N GLU A 168 -8.95 -12.44 -8.90
CA GLU A 168 -8.72 -13.81 -8.42
C GLU A 168 -8.78 -14.86 -9.53
N ALA A 169 -9.44 -14.55 -10.64
CA ALA A 169 -9.47 -15.40 -11.82
C ALA A 169 -8.21 -15.24 -12.70
N ALA A 170 -7.36 -14.25 -12.42
CA ALA A 170 -6.16 -14.02 -13.21
C ALA A 170 -5.13 -15.13 -12.97
N ALA A 171 -4.54 -15.63 -14.06
CA ALA A 171 -3.56 -16.72 -14.02
C ALA A 171 -2.32 -16.41 -13.16
N PHE A 172 -1.99 -15.14 -12.93
CA PHE A 172 -0.83 -14.71 -12.13
C PHE A 172 -1.18 -14.40 -10.66
N TYR A 173 -2.44 -14.56 -10.26
CA TYR A 173 -2.89 -14.24 -8.90
C TYR A 173 -2.22 -15.11 -7.85
N SER A 174 -2.20 -16.44 -8.07
CA SER A 174 -1.62 -17.41 -7.13
C SER A 174 -0.15 -17.13 -6.86
N ASP A 175 0.61 -16.88 -7.92
CA ASP A 175 2.05 -16.67 -7.84
C ASP A 175 2.37 -15.34 -7.14
N THR A 176 1.60 -14.30 -7.42
CA THR A 176 1.78 -13.01 -6.75
C THR A 176 1.36 -13.07 -5.29
N ALA A 177 0.26 -13.74 -4.97
CA ALA A 177 -0.19 -13.95 -3.60
C ALA A 177 0.83 -14.75 -2.78
N ALA A 178 1.41 -15.81 -3.36
CA ALA A 178 2.48 -16.58 -2.75
C ALA A 178 3.73 -15.72 -2.52
N CYS A 179 4.10 -14.87 -3.47
CA CYS A 179 5.21 -13.93 -3.31
C CYS A 179 4.97 -12.94 -2.16
N LEU A 180 3.76 -12.37 -2.04
CA LEU A 180 3.40 -11.49 -0.92
C LEU A 180 3.44 -12.22 0.43
N ASP A 181 3.01 -13.48 0.49
CA ASP A 181 3.14 -14.29 1.70
C ASP A 181 4.64 -14.49 2.03
N LEU A 182 5.52 -14.76 1.06
CA LEU A 182 6.97 -14.83 1.29
C LEU A 182 7.55 -13.51 1.81
N VAL A 183 7.12 -12.36 1.27
CA VAL A 183 7.54 -11.02 1.73
C VAL A 183 7.15 -10.81 3.21
N LYS A 184 5.92 -11.19 3.59
CA LYS A 184 5.45 -11.12 4.97
C LYS A 184 6.29 -11.99 5.90
N HIS A 185 6.63 -13.22 5.50
CA HIS A 185 7.49 -14.09 6.31
C HIS A 185 8.92 -13.52 6.44
N ALA A 186 9.47 -12.94 5.38
CA ALA A 186 10.82 -12.37 5.38
C ALA A 186 10.95 -11.10 6.24
N THR A 187 9.90 -10.27 6.30
CA THR A 187 9.94 -8.96 6.98
C THR A 187 9.25 -8.92 8.33
N SER A 188 8.64 -10.02 8.79
CA SER A 188 7.69 -10.12 9.91
C SER A 188 6.29 -9.56 9.61
N THR A 189 5.29 -10.12 10.31
CA THR A 189 3.90 -9.64 10.27
C THR A 189 3.80 -8.15 10.58
N GLU A 190 4.50 -7.66 11.60
CA GLU A 190 4.41 -6.27 12.05
C GLU A 190 4.82 -5.27 10.97
N HIS A 191 5.99 -5.48 10.34
CA HIS A 191 6.48 -4.57 9.31
C HIS A 191 5.63 -4.66 8.04
N PHE A 192 5.18 -5.87 7.69
CA PHE A 192 4.30 -6.08 6.55
C PHE A 192 2.98 -5.32 6.73
N PHE A 193 2.27 -5.50 7.84
CA PHE A 193 1.01 -4.81 8.09
C PHE A 193 1.20 -3.30 8.28
N LYS A 194 2.29 -2.86 8.92
CA LYS A 194 2.64 -1.43 8.98
C LYS A 194 2.75 -0.83 7.59
N ALA A 195 3.40 -1.50 6.65
CA ALA A 195 3.47 -1.06 5.26
C ALA A 195 2.09 -1.04 4.59
N LEU A 196 1.25 -2.06 4.82
CA LEU A 196 -0.13 -2.06 4.27
C LEU A 196 -0.96 -0.88 4.78
N TRP A 197 -0.98 -0.63 6.08
CA TRP A 197 -1.73 0.48 6.66
C TRP A 197 -1.18 1.85 6.25
N TRP A 198 0.14 1.98 6.15
CA TRP A 198 0.77 3.21 5.67
C TRP A 198 0.42 3.52 4.22
N LEU A 199 0.48 2.51 3.33
CA LEU A 199 0.10 2.65 1.93
C LEU A 199 -1.39 3.03 1.78
N LEU A 200 -2.26 2.47 2.62
CA LEU A 200 -3.70 2.79 2.62
C LEU A 200 -3.93 4.29 2.89
N GLY A 201 -3.19 4.85 3.85
CA GLY A 201 -3.26 6.27 4.19
C GLY A 201 -2.54 7.21 3.22
N SER A 202 -1.63 6.71 2.38
CA SER A 202 -0.70 7.55 1.59
C SER A 202 -0.92 7.49 0.08
N SER A 203 -1.52 6.43 -0.46
CA SER A 203 -1.53 6.17 -1.91
C SER A 203 -2.91 5.79 -2.45
N ALA A 204 -3.64 6.78 -3.00
CA ALA A 204 -5.02 6.63 -3.49
C ALA A 204 -5.18 5.57 -4.59
N ASN A 205 -4.24 5.52 -5.52
CA ASN A 205 -4.28 4.65 -6.70
C ASN A 205 -4.21 3.15 -6.36
N VAL A 206 -3.79 2.79 -5.15
CA VAL A 206 -3.67 1.38 -4.75
C VAL A 206 -4.59 0.98 -3.60
N ARG A 207 -5.45 1.88 -3.10
CA ARG A 207 -6.30 1.60 -1.94
C ARG A 207 -7.23 0.41 -2.17
N LEU A 208 -7.82 0.29 -3.34
CA LEU A 208 -8.78 -0.78 -3.63
C LEU A 208 -8.15 -2.18 -3.55
N PRO A 209 -7.09 -2.51 -4.32
CA PRO A 209 -6.44 -3.82 -4.19
C PRO A 209 -5.83 -4.04 -2.80
N LEU A 210 -5.36 -2.96 -2.15
CA LEU A 210 -4.79 -3.02 -0.82
C LEU A 210 -5.83 -3.37 0.26
N LEU A 211 -7.04 -2.82 0.18
CA LEU A 211 -8.15 -3.16 1.07
C LEU A 211 -8.55 -4.63 0.94
N ALA A 212 -8.61 -5.14 -0.30
CA ALA A 212 -8.87 -6.55 -0.55
C ALA A 212 -7.78 -7.45 0.07
N LEU A 213 -6.50 -7.10 -0.13
CA LEU A 213 -5.38 -7.80 0.47
C LEU A 213 -5.43 -7.79 2.00
N LEU A 214 -5.66 -6.61 2.59
CA LEU A 214 -5.71 -6.41 4.03
C LEU A 214 -6.84 -7.23 4.65
N ASN A 215 -8.05 -7.15 4.08
CA ASN A 215 -9.21 -7.89 4.55
C ASN A 215 -8.94 -9.41 4.52
N ARG A 216 -8.40 -9.92 3.42
CA ARG A 216 -8.04 -11.34 3.26
C ARG A 216 -6.99 -11.79 4.29
N GLN A 217 -5.94 -10.99 4.51
CA GLN A 217 -4.87 -11.34 5.44
C GLN A 217 -5.34 -11.26 6.91
N MET A 218 -6.16 -10.27 7.28
CA MET A 218 -6.74 -10.16 8.62
C MET A 218 -7.70 -11.32 8.91
N SER A 219 -8.57 -11.70 7.95
CA SER A 219 -9.46 -12.86 8.11
C SER A 219 -8.70 -14.18 8.30
N ARG A 220 -7.55 -14.36 7.63
CA ARG A 220 -6.68 -15.53 7.82
C ARG A 220 -5.98 -15.56 9.19
N MET A 221 -5.80 -14.41 9.84
CA MET A 221 -4.98 -14.26 11.04
C MET A 221 -5.78 -14.10 12.35
N GLY A 222 -7.09 -13.93 12.29
CA GLY A 222 -7.93 -13.67 13.46
C GLY A 222 -8.17 -12.17 13.74
N GLY A 223 -8.07 -11.32 12.72
CA GLY A 223 -8.48 -9.91 12.78
C GLY A 223 -7.55 -9.01 13.60
N VAL A 224 -8.13 -8.00 14.24
CA VAL A 224 -7.40 -6.97 14.99
C VAL A 224 -6.66 -7.48 16.23
N LYS A 225 -7.08 -8.61 16.80
CA LYS A 225 -6.45 -9.23 17.98
C LYS A 225 -5.13 -9.94 17.66
N ALA A 226 -4.86 -10.18 16.39
CA ALA A 226 -3.68 -10.92 15.96
C ALA A 226 -2.40 -10.09 16.12
N ALA A 227 -1.38 -10.69 16.74
CA ALA A 227 -0.11 -10.03 17.01
C ALA A 227 0.55 -9.53 15.70
N GLY A 228 0.93 -8.25 15.68
CA GLY A 228 1.60 -7.61 14.54
C GLY A 228 0.68 -7.19 13.39
N VAL A 229 -0.63 -7.41 13.47
CA VAL A 229 -1.59 -6.96 12.43
C VAL A 229 -1.92 -5.47 12.56
N MET A 230 -1.90 -4.98 13.79
CA MET A 230 -2.23 -3.61 14.14
C MET A 230 -0.94 -2.82 14.47
N PRO A 231 -0.50 -1.88 13.60
CA PRO A 231 0.57 -0.95 13.92
C PRO A 231 0.05 0.14 14.90
N SER A 232 0.79 1.23 15.06
CA SER A 232 0.37 2.39 15.86
C SER A 232 -1.02 2.89 15.44
N LYS A 233 -1.86 3.23 16.42
CA LYS A 233 -3.25 3.68 16.20
C LYS A 233 -3.36 4.82 15.18
N GLU A 234 -2.39 5.73 15.14
CA GLU A 234 -2.37 6.90 14.26
C GLU A 234 -2.31 6.51 12.77
N VAL A 235 -1.55 5.44 12.46
CA VAL A 235 -1.39 4.95 11.09
C VAL A 235 -2.67 4.27 10.62
N VAL A 236 -3.26 3.43 11.48
CA VAL A 236 -4.56 2.78 11.21
C VAL A 236 -5.65 3.83 11.03
N PHE A 237 -5.77 4.74 12.00
CA PHE A 237 -6.77 5.81 12.01
C PHE A 237 -6.72 6.65 10.74
N ARG A 238 -5.50 7.04 10.32
CA ARG A 238 -5.28 7.78 9.07
C ARG A 238 -5.71 6.97 7.85
N GLY A 239 -5.34 5.69 7.78
CA GLY A 239 -5.73 4.79 6.70
C GLY A 239 -7.24 4.67 6.55
N LEU A 240 -7.95 4.47 7.67
CA LEU A 240 -9.41 4.40 7.71
C LEU A 240 -10.05 5.74 7.30
N SER A 241 -9.62 6.85 7.90
CA SER A 241 -10.20 8.17 7.66
C SER A 241 -10.08 8.61 6.20
N VAL A 242 -8.88 8.50 5.62
CA VAL A 242 -8.64 8.90 4.22
C VAL A 242 -9.39 7.99 3.24
N SER A 243 -9.57 6.72 3.57
CA SER A 243 -10.32 5.78 2.73
C SER A 243 -11.84 6.03 2.79
N LEU A 244 -12.39 6.51 3.92
CA LEU A 244 -13.78 6.94 4.01
C LEU A 244 -14.04 8.15 3.10
N GLU A 245 -13.08 9.07 3.02
CA GLU A 245 -13.18 10.28 2.21
C GLU A 245 -12.76 10.09 0.73
N ASP A 246 -12.47 8.85 0.32
CA ASP A 246 -11.99 8.56 -1.03
C ASP A 246 -13.01 8.99 -2.12
N SER A 247 -12.51 9.37 -3.29
CA SER A 247 -13.36 9.75 -4.42
C SER A 247 -14.10 8.54 -5.02
N SER A 248 -13.51 7.35 -4.91
CA SER A 248 -14.03 6.09 -5.43
C SER A 248 -14.99 5.40 -4.44
N ILE A 249 -16.22 5.16 -4.90
CA ILE A 249 -17.22 4.38 -4.16
C ILE A 249 -16.74 2.95 -3.90
N LEU A 250 -15.93 2.37 -4.80
CA LEU A 250 -15.40 1.02 -4.61
C LEU A 250 -14.42 0.94 -3.44
N VAL A 251 -13.58 1.97 -3.26
CA VAL A 251 -12.69 2.07 -2.09
C VAL A 251 -13.50 2.20 -0.81
N GLN A 252 -14.51 3.07 -0.80
CA GLN A 252 -15.40 3.23 0.36
C GLN A 252 -16.14 1.93 0.70
N ARG A 253 -16.62 1.17 -0.30
CA ARG A 253 -17.25 -0.15 -0.09
C ARG A 253 -16.26 -1.15 0.50
N GLY A 254 -15.08 -1.29 -0.09
CA GLY A 254 -14.05 -2.22 0.38
C GLY A 254 -13.57 -1.89 1.80
N LEU A 255 -13.50 -0.61 2.15
CA LEU A 255 -13.20 -0.17 3.50
C LEU A 255 -14.32 -0.52 4.47
N LEU A 256 -15.58 -0.28 4.09
CA LEU A 256 -16.72 -0.63 4.92
C LEU A 256 -16.80 -2.15 5.16
N ASP A 257 -16.49 -2.97 4.14
CA ASP A 257 -16.37 -4.42 4.29
C ASP A 257 -15.27 -4.79 5.28
N LEU A 258 -14.10 -4.15 5.22
CA LEU A 258 -13.00 -4.34 6.18
C LEU A 258 -13.42 -3.98 7.62
N VAL A 259 -14.04 -2.81 7.85
CA VAL A 259 -14.39 -2.38 9.21
C VAL A 259 -15.54 -3.19 9.80
N ILE A 260 -16.49 -3.66 8.97
CA ILE A 260 -17.54 -4.58 9.41
C ILE A 260 -16.91 -5.89 9.90
N SER A 261 -15.92 -6.43 9.18
CA SER A 261 -15.30 -7.71 9.53
C SER A 261 -14.34 -7.62 10.71
N HIS A 262 -13.56 -6.55 10.83
CA HIS A 262 -12.41 -6.51 11.76
C HIS A 262 -12.47 -5.39 12.79
N PHE A 263 -13.30 -4.37 12.60
CA PHE A 263 -13.36 -3.19 13.47
C PHE A 263 -14.79 -2.96 13.98
N PRO A 264 -15.33 -3.84 14.85
CA PRO A 264 -16.66 -3.63 15.42
C PRO A 264 -16.75 -2.23 16.04
N HIS A 265 -17.82 -1.51 15.70
CA HIS A 265 -17.96 -0.11 16.09
C HIS A 265 -17.89 0.06 17.60
N ALA A 266 -17.09 1.03 18.05
CA ALA A 266 -16.84 1.32 19.47
C ALA A 266 -16.21 0.19 20.30
N SER A 267 -15.63 -0.85 19.65
CA SER A 267 -14.92 -1.92 20.35
C SER A 267 -13.63 -1.44 21.01
N GLU A 268 -13.36 -1.97 22.21
CA GLU A 268 -12.12 -1.74 22.96
C GLU A 268 -10.93 -2.49 22.35
N ASP A 269 -11.19 -3.59 21.64
CA ASP A 269 -10.17 -4.44 21.01
C ASP A 269 -9.32 -3.70 19.97
N VAL A 270 -9.84 -2.58 19.43
CA VAL A 270 -9.16 -1.76 18.42
C VAL A 270 -8.16 -0.78 19.08
N GLY A 271 -8.29 -0.49 20.38
CA GLY A 271 -7.44 0.47 21.09
C GLY A 271 -7.69 1.94 20.74
N PHE A 272 -8.83 2.25 20.11
CA PHE A 272 -9.26 3.62 19.80
C PHE A 272 -9.98 4.26 21.00
N SER A 273 -9.72 5.55 21.22
CA SER A 273 -10.44 6.33 22.23
C SER A 273 -11.86 6.66 21.78
N SER A 274 -12.72 7.09 22.71
CA SER A 274 -14.07 7.56 22.36
C SER A 274 -14.04 8.72 21.35
N GLN A 275 -13.03 9.59 21.43
CA GLN A 275 -12.85 10.70 20.48
C GLN A 275 -12.45 10.22 19.08
N ASP A 276 -11.61 9.19 18.99
CA ASP A 276 -11.23 8.58 17.71
C ASP A 276 -12.46 7.96 17.03
N TRP A 277 -13.24 7.19 17.79
CA TRP A 277 -14.50 6.62 17.29
C TRP A 277 -15.50 7.68 16.88
N LEU A 278 -15.64 8.77 17.63
CA LEU A 278 -16.49 9.91 17.28
C LEU A 278 -16.08 10.52 15.93
N LEU A 279 -14.78 10.75 15.74
CA LEU A 279 -14.26 11.34 14.49
C LEU A 279 -14.46 10.40 13.29
N LEU A 280 -14.16 9.10 13.43
CA LEU A 280 -14.41 8.12 12.36
C LEU A 280 -15.90 8.00 12.04
N THR A 281 -16.76 7.99 13.07
CA THR A 281 -18.22 7.91 12.89
C THR A 281 -18.71 9.15 12.14
N ARG A 282 -18.28 10.35 12.54
CA ARG A 282 -18.63 11.59 11.86
C ARG A 282 -18.19 11.57 10.39
N THR A 283 -16.98 11.12 10.10
CA THR A 283 -16.49 10.99 8.72
C THR A 283 -17.31 9.97 7.93
N ALA A 284 -17.63 8.82 8.51
CA ALA A 284 -18.45 7.79 7.87
C ALA A 284 -19.89 8.25 7.60
N LEU A 285 -20.49 9.06 8.49
CA LEU A 285 -21.81 9.65 8.28
C LEU A 285 -21.87 10.58 7.06
N ARG A 286 -20.74 11.17 6.62
CA ARG A 286 -20.70 11.96 5.39
C ARG A 286 -20.94 11.12 4.13
N LEU A 287 -20.76 9.80 4.19
CA LEU A 287 -21.03 8.90 3.07
C LEU A 287 -22.51 8.86 2.67
N TYR A 288 -23.44 9.18 3.58
CA TYR A 288 -24.86 9.35 3.24
C TYR A 288 -25.09 10.48 2.21
N ALA A 289 -24.12 11.40 2.05
CA ALA A 289 -24.15 12.40 1.00
C ALA A 289 -24.19 11.78 -0.41
N ARG A 290 -23.54 10.61 -0.60
CA ARG A 290 -23.37 9.91 -1.89
C ARG A 290 -24.65 9.30 -2.44
N ARG A 291 -25.67 9.07 -1.59
CA ARG A 291 -26.95 8.44 -1.96
C ARG A 291 -26.79 7.03 -2.58
N ASP A 292 -25.76 6.29 -2.17
CA ASP A 292 -25.52 4.92 -2.62
C ASP A 292 -26.05 3.92 -1.59
N MET A 293 -27.04 3.12 -1.97
CA MET A 293 -27.69 2.17 -1.07
C MET A 293 -26.75 1.10 -0.52
N SER A 294 -25.71 0.74 -1.27
CA SER A 294 -24.76 -0.28 -0.84
C SER A 294 -23.82 0.25 0.25
N LEU A 295 -23.50 1.55 0.25
CA LEU A 295 -22.79 2.22 1.34
C LEU A 295 -23.70 2.36 2.56
N THR A 296 -24.93 2.84 2.36
CA THR A 296 -25.93 2.99 3.43
C THR A 296 -26.15 1.68 4.19
N ARG A 297 -26.36 0.58 3.46
CA ARG A 297 -26.57 -0.75 4.09
C ARG A 297 -25.38 -1.18 4.94
N ARG A 298 -24.14 -0.97 4.44
CA ARG A 298 -22.91 -1.32 5.15
C ARG A 298 -22.71 -0.46 6.40
N LEU A 299 -22.96 0.85 6.31
CA LEU A 299 -22.93 1.75 7.47
C LEU A 299 -23.92 1.31 8.54
N HIS A 300 -25.14 0.92 8.14
CA HIS A 300 -26.13 0.38 9.07
C HIS A 300 -25.64 -0.91 9.74
N THR A 301 -25.06 -1.84 8.98
CA THR A 301 -24.46 -3.07 9.52
C THR A 301 -23.31 -2.77 10.48
N TRP A 302 -22.49 -1.76 10.18
CA TRP A 302 -21.33 -1.42 11.01
C TRP A 302 -21.72 -0.73 12.31
N PHE A 303 -22.62 0.27 12.26
CA PHE A 303 -23.07 1.00 13.45
C PHE A 303 -23.99 0.17 14.35
N MET A 304 -24.82 -0.68 13.73
CA MET A 304 -25.85 -1.48 14.41
C MET A 304 -25.81 -2.92 13.84
N PRO A 305 -24.84 -3.74 14.27
CA PRO A 305 -24.81 -5.16 13.91
C PRO A 305 -26.07 -5.86 14.45
N ALA A 306 -26.47 -6.94 13.77
CA ALA A 306 -27.53 -7.79 14.30
C ALA A 306 -26.99 -8.58 15.50
N VAL A 307 -27.76 -8.63 16.58
CA VAL A 307 -27.40 -9.34 17.81
C VAL A 307 -27.93 -10.77 17.73
N GLU A 308 -27.07 -11.76 17.99
CA GLU A 308 -27.49 -13.14 18.25
C GLU A 308 -27.90 -13.28 19.73
N GLU A 309 -28.95 -14.06 20.01
CA GLU A 309 -29.65 -14.08 21.31
C GLU A 309 -28.77 -14.52 22.51
N GLU A 310 -27.61 -15.13 22.27
CA GLU A 310 -26.78 -15.78 23.30
C GLU A 310 -25.84 -14.82 24.08
N GLU A 311 -25.61 -13.57 23.64
CA GLU A 311 -24.66 -12.61 24.26
C GLU A 311 -25.34 -11.30 24.76
N ALA A 312 -26.59 -11.38 25.21
CA ALA A 312 -27.46 -10.21 25.40
C ALA A 312 -26.96 -9.14 26.40
N ALA A 313 -26.23 -9.52 27.47
CA ALA A 313 -25.86 -8.58 28.54
C ALA A 313 -24.62 -7.71 28.22
N GLU A 314 -23.54 -8.32 27.71
CA GLU A 314 -22.34 -7.57 27.28
C GLU A 314 -22.65 -6.74 26.03
N GLU A 315 -23.52 -7.25 25.16
CA GLU A 315 -23.95 -6.53 23.96
C GLU A 315 -24.87 -5.35 24.28
N GLU A 316 -25.57 -5.33 25.42
CA GLU A 316 -26.40 -4.19 25.84
C GLU A 316 -25.55 -2.96 26.17
N GLU A 317 -24.48 -3.13 26.94
CA GLU A 317 -23.54 -2.04 27.27
C GLU A 317 -22.82 -1.53 26.02
N MET A 318 -22.33 -2.45 25.18
CA MET A 318 -21.69 -2.11 23.91
C MET A 318 -22.66 -1.41 22.95
N SER A 319 -23.92 -1.86 22.87
CA SER A 319 -24.97 -1.20 22.10
C SER A 319 -25.24 0.21 22.57
N LYS A 320 -25.28 0.44 23.90
CA LYS A 320 -25.43 1.78 24.48
C LYS A 320 -24.24 2.68 24.11
N ARG A 321 -23.02 2.16 24.17
CA ARG A 321 -21.81 2.90 23.76
C ARG A 321 -21.84 3.28 22.28
N ARG A 322 -22.18 2.34 21.39
CA ARG A 322 -22.34 2.57 19.94
C ARG A 322 -23.37 3.66 19.67
N LYS A 323 -24.55 3.57 20.31
CA LYS A 323 -25.62 4.57 20.22
C LYS A 323 -25.15 5.96 20.67
N ASN A 324 -24.48 6.06 21.81
CA ASN A 324 -24.00 7.35 22.33
C ASN A 324 -23.02 8.03 21.36
N ILE A 325 -22.02 7.28 20.86
CA ILE A 325 -21.06 7.81 19.87
C ILE A 325 -21.78 8.23 18.58
N LEU A 326 -22.75 7.44 18.12
CA LEU A 326 -23.54 7.77 16.94
C LEU A 326 -24.37 9.05 17.14
N MET A 327 -25.04 9.21 18.29
CA MET A 327 -25.82 10.41 18.59
C MET A 327 -24.93 11.64 18.72
N GLU A 328 -23.77 11.53 19.37
CA GLU A 328 -22.80 12.61 19.46
C GLU A 328 -22.25 13.00 18.08
N ALA A 329 -21.97 12.02 17.21
CA ALA A 329 -21.54 12.28 15.83
C ALA A 329 -22.61 13.01 15.01
N VAL A 330 -23.88 12.59 15.11
CA VAL A 330 -25.01 13.26 14.43
C VAL A 330 -25.24 14.66 14.99
N SER A 331 -25.16 14.84 16.31
CA SER A 331 -25.24 16.15 16.96
C SER A 331 -24.12 17.08 16.47
N SER A 332 -22.89 16.56 16.35
CA SER A 332 -21.77 17.31 15.80
C SER A 332 -22.01 17.72 14.35
N LEU A 333 -22.66 16.90 13.52
CA LEU A 333 -23.03 17.26 12.15
C LEU A 333 -24.13 18.33 12.12
N LEU A 334 -25.14 18.25 13.00
CA LEU A 334 -26.20 19.26 13.09
C LEU A 334 -25.66 20.66 13.44
N CYS A 335 -24.58 20.72 14.23
CA CYS A 335 -23.91 21.96 14.62
C CYS A 335 -22.83 22.43 13.64
N GLU A 336 -22.59 21.73 12.52
CA GLU A 336 -21.64 22.19 11.50
C GLU A 336 -22.21 23.41 10.76
N GLY A 337 -21.39 24.46 10.60
CA GLY A 337 -21.72 25.63 9.79
C GLY A 337 -21.61 25.32 8.29
N TYR A 338 -22.68 24.79 7.70
CA TYR A 338 -22.74 24.52 6.26
C TYR A 338 -22.92 25.80 5.45
N THR A 339 -22.14 25.94 4.38
CA THR A 339 -22.25 27.07 3.44
C THR A 339 -23.15 26.76 2.25
N ASP A 340 -23.41 25.47 1.99
CA ASP A 340 -24.17 24.99 0.84
C ASP A 340 -25.44 24.22 1.27
N THR A 341 -26.50 24.33 0.48
CA THR A 341 -27.78 23.66 0.78
C THR A 341 -27.64 22.12 0.80
N LEU A 342 -26.71 21.56 0.02
CA LEU A 342 -26.51 20.12 -0.04
C LEU A 342 -25.81 19.59 1.22
N GLY A 343 -24.85 20.33 1.77
CA GLY A 343 -24.26 20.15 3.08
C GLY A 343 -25.29 20.32 4.20
N ALA A 344 -26.07 21.40 4.19
CA ALA A 344 -27.08 21.68 5.22
C ALA A 344 -28.17 20.59 5.33
N THR A 345 -28.45 19.87 4.24
CA THR A 345 -29.41 18.74 4.25
C THR A 345 -28.79 17.41 4.66
N LEU A 346 -27.46 17.29 4.78
CA LEU A 346 -26.78 16.04 5.15
C LEU A 346 -27.22 15.50 6.52
N PRO A 347 -27.22 16.29 7.63
CA PRO A 347 -27.60 15.77 8.95
C PRO A 347 -29.02 15.19 8.96
N PHE A 348 -29.96 15.86 8.29
CA PHE A 348 -31.35 15.38 8.21
C PHE A 348 -31.48 14.12 7.36
N ARG A 349 -30.69 13.98 6.29
CA ARG A 349 -30.64 12.74 5.50
C ARG A 349 -30.08 11.57 6.31
N VAL A 350 -29.02 11.81 7.09
CA VAL A 350 -28.46 10.84 8.02
C VAL A 350 -29.52 10.40 9.02
N ILE A 351 -30.16 11.34 9.72
CA ILE A 351 -31.22 11.08 10.70
C ILE A 351 -32.33 10.23 10.09
N ARG A 352 -32.86 10.64 8.92
CA ARG A 352 -33.93 9.91 8.24
C ARG A 352 -33.54 8.46 7.95
N SER A 353 -32.32 8.23 7.48
CA SER A 353 -31.87 6.88 7.16
C SER A 353 -31.63 6.04 8.41
N LEU A 354 -31.07 6.62 9.48
CA LEU A 354 -30.88 5.94 10.76
C LEU A 354 -32.21 5.57 11.43
N MET A 355 -33.26 6.37 11.26
CA MET A 355 -34.61 6.06 11.78
C MET A 355 -35.27 4.86 11.10
N GLU A 356 -34.72 4.34 9.98
CA GLU A 356 -35.19 3.08 9.40
C GLU A 356 -34.99 1.91 10.38
N LYS A 357 -33.94 1.98 11.21
CA LYS A 357 -33.61 1.03 12.28
C LYS A 357 -34.48 1.25 13.51
N VAL A 358 -35.18 0.20 13.94
CA VAL A 358 -36.17 0.25 15.03
C VAL A 358 -35.53 0.70 16.34
N GLU A 359 -34.30 0.25 16.61
CA GLU A 359 -33.51 0.53 17.81
C GLU A 359 -33.17 2.02 17.97
N LEU A 360 -33.21 2.78 16.86
CA LEU A 360 -32.87 4.20 16.82
C LEU A 360 -34.10 5.12 16.76
N ARG A 361 -35.30 4.57 16.48
CA ARG A 361 -36.53 5.38 16.31
C ARG A 361 -36.92 6.16 17.56
N GLU A 362 -36.67 5.60 18.74
CA GLU A 362 -36.95 6.27 20.02
C GLU A 362 -35.76 7.07 20.52
N THR A 363 -34.54 6.55 20.34
CA THR A 363 -33.29 7.17 20.81
C THR A 363 -33.03 8.51 20.13
N ILE A 364 -33.27 8.61 18.81
CA ILE A 364 -33.00 9.83 18.04
C ILE A 364 -33.85 11.01 18.52
N PRO A 365 -35.20 10.94 18.59
CA PRO A 365 -36.00 12.04 19.11
C PRO A 365 -35.63 12.44 20.54
N GLN A 366 -35.33 11.47 21.41
CA GLN A 366 -34.99 11.72 22.81
C GLN A 366 -33.68 12.48 22.97
N GLN A 367 -32.64 12.12 22.23
CA GLN A 367 -31.30 12.73 22.37
C GLN A 367 -31.05 13.91 21.42
N LEU A 368 -31.63 13.88 20.22
CA LEU A 368 -31.38 14.85 19.15
C LEU A 368 -32.52 15.83 18.91
N GLY A 369 -33.67 15.71 19.59
CA GLY A 369 -34.82 16.60 19.38
C GLY A 369 -34.48 18.10 19.51
N VAL A 370 -33.78 18.48 20.57
CA VAL A 370 -33.34 19.88 20.78
C VAL A 370 -32.28 20.30 19.73
N PRO A 371 -31.19 19.55 19.49
CA PRO A 371 -30.25 19.83 18.41
C PRO A 371 -30.90 20.00 17.03
N ILE A 372 -31.87 19.15 16.68
CA ILE A 372 -32.61 19.19 15.41
C ILE A 372 -33.40 20.49 15.30
N LEU A 373 -34.15 20.87 16.33
CA LEU A 373 -34.93 22.10 16.33
C LEU A 373 -34.04 23.34 16.21
N ARG A 374 -32.91 23.38 16.93
CA ARG A 374 -31.93 24.47 16.81
C ARG A 374 -31.37 24.58 15.39
N ALA A 375 -30.93 23.47 14.80
CA ALA A 375 -30.42 23.45 13.44
C ALA A 375 -31.46 23.96 12.41
N ILE A 376 -32.75 23.62 12.58
CA ILE A 376 -33.84 24.12 11.73
C ILE A 376 -34.06 25.63 11.93
N CYS A 377 -33.99 26.12 13.16
CA CYS A 377 -34.12 27.55 13.46
C CYS A 377 -32.95 28.35 12.86
N ASP A 378 -31.72 27.88 13.02
CA ASP A 378 -30.52 28.53 12.52
C ASP A 378 -30.48 28.54 10.99
N ALA A 379 -30.90 27.45 10.34
CA ALA A 379 -31.00 27.35 8.88
C ALA A 379 -32.12 28.21 8.27
N LYS A 380 -33.08 28.70 9.07
CA LYS A 380 -34.11 29.66 8.64
C LYS A 380 -33.72 31.12 8.88
N LEU A 381 -32.60 31.37 9.55
CA LEU A 381 -32.07 32.72 9.84
C LEU A 381 -30.96 33.16 8.88
N GLN A 382 -30.61 32.32 7.89
CA GLN A 382 -29.81 32.64 6.70
C GLN A 382 -30.68 32.58 5.46
#